data_AF-A0A382DGY1-F1
#
_entry.id   AF-A0A382DGY1-F1
#
_cell.length_a   1.000
_cell.length_b   1.000
_cell.length_c   1.000
_cell.angle_alpha   90.00
_cell.angle_beta   90.00
_cell.angle_gamma   90.00
#
_symmetry.space_group_name_H-M   'P 1'
#
loop_
_entity.id
_entity.type
_entity.pdbx_description
1 polymer ?
#
loop_
_entity_poly.entity_id
_entity_poly.type
_entity_poly.pdbx_seq_one_letter_code
_entity_poly.pdbx_strand_id
1 'polypeptide(L)' 'MNRSLLNNAIIGTSSGYQKTLELTGVGYRAALKGKQLNLQLGFSHDINFDIPENIKIT' A
#
# COMPACT_ATOMS: atom_id res chain seq x y z
N MET A 1 2.12 -8.51 -25.28
CA MET A 1 2.55 -8.27 -23.87
C MET A 1 3.53 -7.10 -23.71
N ASN A 2 4.51 -6.90 -24.61
CA ASN A 2 5.51 -5.82 -24.47
C ASN A 2 4.96 -4.37 -24.48
N ARG A 3 3.95 -4.08 -25.31
CA ARG A 3 3.39 -2.71 -25.41
C ARG A 3 2.73 -2.23 -24.09
N SER A 4 2.06 -3.14 -23.38
CA SER A 4 1.35 -2.81 -22.14
C SER A 4 2.33 -2.47 -21.00
N LEU A 5 3.43 -3.21 -20.90
CA LEU A 5 4.48 -2.93 -19.90
C LEU A 5 5.17 -1.60 -20.15
N LEU A 6 5.52 -1.30 -21.41
CA LEU A 6 6.14 -0.03 -21.78
C LEU A 6 5.19 1.15 -21.52
N ASN A 7 3.91 1.01 -21.86
CA ASN A 7 2.91 2.04 -21.60
C ASN A 7 2.76 2.31 -20.10
N ASN A 8 2.72 1.24 -19.28
CA ASN A 8 2.66 1.37 -17.83
C ASN A 8 3.90 2.06 -17.23
N ALA A 9 5.10 1.79 -17.76
CA ALA A 9 6.32 2.48 -17.30
C ALA A 9 6.29 3.99 -17.60
N ILE A 10 5.81 4.38 -18.79
CA ILE A 10 5.67 5.78 -19.20
C ILE A 10 4.64 6.50 -18.34
N ILE A 11 3.45 5.90 -18.16
CA ILE A 11 2.38 6.46 -17.33
C ILE A 11 2.83 6.56 -15.87
N GLY A 12 3.47 5.52 -15.34
CA GLY A 12 3.95 5.48 -13.96
C GLY A 12 5.00 6.53 -13.63
N THR A 13 5.88 6.86 -14.57
CA THR A 13 6.90 7.91 -14.37
C THR A 13 6.33 9.32 -14.53
N SER A 14 5.34 9.49 -15.43
CA SER A 14 4.74 10.79 -15.72
C SER A 14 3.73 11.23 -14.65
N SER A 15 2.80 10.34 -14.27
CA SER A 15 1.68 10.66 -13.38
C SER A 15 1.76 9.97 -12.01
N GLY A 16 2.58 8.94 -11.86
CA GLY A 16 2.59 8.10 -10.67
C GLY A 16 1.40 7.14 -10.61
N TYR A 17 1.47 6.20 -9.68
CA TYR A 17 0.38 5.27 -9.37
C TYR A 17 -0.11 5.50 -7.96
N GLN A 18 -1.43 5.61 -7.79
CA GLN A 18 -2.06 5.65 -6.48
C GLN A 18 -3.14 4.56 -6.41
N LYS A 19 -3.16 3.85 -5.29
CA LYS A 19 -4.27 2.98 -4.92
C LYS A 19 -4.79 3.42 -3.57
N THR A 20 -6.06 3.79 -3.53
CA THR A 20 -6.77 4.02 -2.27
C THR A 20 -7.30 2.67 -1.80
N LEU A 21 -6.92 2.28 -0.59
CA LEU A 21 -7.43 1.10 0.08
C LEU A 21 -8.27 1.55 1.27
N GLU A 22 -9.49 1.05 1.37
CA GLU A 22 -10.37 1.30 2.50
C GLU A 22 -10.45 0.06 3.38
N LEU A 23 -10.29 0.25 4.70
CA LEU A 23 -10.52 -0.82 5.68
C LEU A 23 -11.99 -0.79 6.11
N THR A 24 -12.72 -1.86 5.80
CA THR A 24 -14.11 -2.05 6.24
C THR A 24 -14.18 -3.16 7.28
N GLY A 25 -14.46 -2.78 8.53
CA GLY A 25 -14.62 -3.72 9.64
C GLY A 25 -14.71 -3.01 10.98
N VAL A 26 -15.53 -3.54 11.89
CA VAL A 26 -15.65 -3.02 13.26
C VAL A 26 -14.36 -3.32 14.03
N GLY A 27 -13.66 -2.25 14.45
CA GLY A 27 -12.38 -2.35 15.15
C GLY A 27 -11.15 -2.44 14.25
N TYR A 28 -11.32 -2.31 12.92
CA TYR A 28 -10.19 -2.34 12.00
C TYR A 28 -9.43 -1.03 12.02
N ARG A 29 -8.11 -1.10 12.19
CA ARG A 29 -7.24 0.08 12.24
C ARG A 29 -5.95 -0.18 11.50
N ALA A 30 -5.50 0.80 10.72
CA ALA A 30 -4.18 0.82 10.14
C ALA A 30 -3.38 1.97 10.78
N ALA A 31 -2.16 1.71 11.21
CA ALA A 31 -1.29 2.68 11.82
C ALA A 31 0.11 2.60 11.19
N LEU A 32 0.62 3.74 10.73
CA LEU A 32 1.97 3.83 10.20
C LEU A 32 2.98 3.95 11.36
N LYS A 33 3.81 2.93 11.55
CA LYS A 33 4.97 2.92 12.47
C LYS A 33 6.26 3.08 11.67
N GLY A 34 6.60 4.31 11.32
CA GLY A 34 7.83 4.63 10.58
C GLY A 34 7.82 4.02 9.17
N LYS A 35 8.62 2.95 8.97
CA LYS A 35 8.66 2.16 7.72
C LYS A 35 7.73 0.93 7.73
N GLN A 36 6.99 0.70 8.80
CA GLN A 36 6.08 -0.43 8.93
C GLN A 36 4.62 0.04 9.00
N LEU A 37 3.72 -0.63 8.29
CA LEU A 37 2.29 -0.47 8.41
C LEU A 37 1.75 -1.53 9.37
N ASN A 38 1.29 -1.11 10.55
CA ASN A 38 0.61 -1.99 11.48
C ASN A 38 -0.89 -2.06 11.15
N LEU A 39 -1.40 -3.26 10.92
CA LEU A 39 -2.79 -3.54 10.57
C LEU A 39 -3.44 -4.35 11.69
N GLN A 40 -4.41 -3.74 12.36
CA GLN A 40 -5.32 -4.39 13.31
C GLN A 40 -6.59 -4.74 12.56
N LEU A 41 -6.72 -6.00 12.13
CA LEU A 41 -7.88 -6.51 11.38
C LEU A 41 -8.70 -7.51 12.20
N GLY A 42 -8.66 -7.40 13.54
CA GLY A 42 -9.34 -8.34 14.45
C GLY A 42 -8.66 -9.72 14.56
N PHE A 43 -7.41 -9.85 14.09
CA PHE A 43 -6.57 -11.01 14.39
C PHE A 43 -6.05 -10.93 15.84
N SER A 44 -5.67 -12.07 16.41
CA SER A 44 -5.11 -12.13 17.77
C SER A 44 -3.77 -11.42 17.93
N HIS A 45 -3.09 -11.09 16.82
CA HIS A 45 -1.83 -10.36 16.79
C HIS A 45 -1.87 -9.27 15.71
N ASP A 46 -1.13 -8.20 15.96
CA ASP A 46 -0.91 -7.11 15.02
C ASP A 46 -0.17 -7.60 13.78
N ILE A 47 -0.63 -7.21 12.59
CA ILE A 47 0.05 -7.52 11.33
C ILE A 47 0.96 -6.34 10.99
N ASN A 48 2.26 -6.53 11.12
CA ASN A 48 3.24 -5.55 10.68
C ASN A 48 3.63 -5.83 9.23
N PHE A 49 3.37 -4.87 8.36
CA PHE A 49 3.73 -4.92 6.94
C PHE A 49 4.88 -3.96 6.66
N ASP A 50 6.04 -4.48 6.29
CA ASP A 50 7.20 -3.65 5.92
C ASP A 50 6.94 -2.94 4.58
N ILE A 51 7.02 -1.61 4.61
CA ILE A 51 6.82 -0.80 3.41
C ILE A 51 8.14 -0.75 2.65
N PRO A 52 8.19 -1.21 1.38
CA PRO A 52 9.38 -1.11 0.56
C PRO A 52 9.70 0.36 0.26
N GLU A 53 10.99 0.68 0.14
CA GLU A 53 11.51 2.06 0.16
C GLU A 53 10.98 2.98 -0.95
N ASN A 54 10.45 2.41 -2.04
CA ASN A 54 9.92 3.13 -3.19
C ASN A 54 8.39 3.34 -3.14
N ILE A 55 7.71 2.93 -2.07
CA ILE A 55 6.27 3.12 -1.91
C ILE A 55 6.01 4.06 -0.74
N LYS A 56 5.31 5.16 -1.00
CA LYS A 56 4.86 6.10 0.02
C LYS A 56 3.42 5.76 0.40
N ILE A 57 3.20 5.44 1.67
CA ILE A 57 1.86 5.32 2.27
C ILE A 57 1.61 6.60 3.07
N THR A 58 0.47 7.24 2.84
CA THR A 58 0.01 8.46 3.53
C THR A 58 -1.33 8.22 4.17
#